data_AF-A0A8M9PPS4-F1
#
_entry.id   AF-A0A8M9PPS4-F1
#
_cell.length_a   1.000
_cell.length_b   1.000
_cell.length_c   1.000
_cell.angle_alpha   90.00
_cell.angle_beta   90.00
_cell.angle_gamma   90.00
#
_symmetry.space_group_name_H-M   'P 1'
#
loop_
_entity.id
_entity.type
_entity.pdbx_description
1 polymer ?
#
loop_
_entity_poly.entity_id
_entity_poly.type
_entity_poly.pdbx_seq_one_letter_code
_entity_poly.pdbx_strand_id
1 'polypeptide(L)'
;MHTLTKLKSHMKACCQPLHEDTFGGNLKVGLAQVAAMEISKGNHRDNKAVIRYLPWLYHPPSAMQQGPKEFIECVSHIRQLSWLLLGSLTHTALQQGSSCCMPIPLDAGSHIADHLIVILIGFPEQSKTSVLHMCSLFHAFMFAQLWTVYCEQASTAPSSQNQNQNQSELCSGALLTGLEFWSRVTPSILQLMAHNRVMVEMVCLHVISLMEALQECNSTIFVKLIPMWLPMIQSNLNVSVDHSAAPALLHSHMLKHHSTPHAHLQLL
;
A
#
# COMPACT_ATOMS: atom_id res chain seq x y z
N MET A 1 4.72 8.09 25.15
CA MET A 1 4.12 9.44 25.34
C MET A 1 5.14 10.56 25.62
N HIS A 2 6.17 10.36 26.46
CA HIS A 2 6.99 11.48 26.95
C HIS A 2 7.76 12.29 25.89
N THR A 3 8.32 11.66 24.85
CA THR A 3 9.13 12.38 23.85
C THR A 3 8.29 13.35 23.01
N LEU A 4 7.11 12.93 22.58
CA LEU A 4 6.17 13.75 21.81
C LEU A 4 5.74 14.98 22.60
N THR A 5 5.39 14.81 23.89
CA THR A 5 5.04 15.91 24.78
C THR A 5 6.20 16.88 24.99
N LYS A 6 7.44 16.38 25.15
CA LYS A 6 8.65 17.19 25.33
C LYS A 6 9.07 17.95 24.07
N LEU A 7 8.90 17.36 22.90
CA LEU A 7 9.15 18.03 21.62
C LEU A 7 8.07 19.09 21.35
N LYS A 8 6.81 18.75 21.66
CA LYS A 8 5.66 19.66 21.60
C LYS A 8 5.85 20.89 22.48
N SER A 9 6.40 20.75 23.69
CA SER A 9 6.68 21.88 24.58
C SER A 9 7.80 22.79 24.06
N HIS A 10 8.85 22.22 23.45
CA HIS A 10 9.93 23.01 22.85
C HIS A 10 9.46 23.84 21.65
N MET A 11 8.61 23.29 20.77
CA MET A 11 8.16 24.01 19.59
C MET A 11 7.13 25.11 19.87
N LYS A 12 6.29 24.96 20.92
CA LYS A 12 5.43 26.08 21.39
C LYS A 12 6.26 27.31 21.75
N ALA A 13 7.51 27.13 22.16
CA ALA A 13 8.44 28.23 22.42
C ALA A 13 9.04 28.85 21.14
N CYS A 14 8.95 28.19 19.97
CA CYS A 14 9.57 28.63 18.71
C CYS A 14 8.60 29.23 17.68
N CYS A 15 7.39 29.67 18.08
CA CYS A 15 6.46 30.46 17.24
C CYS A 15 6.03 29.84 15.89
N GLN A 16 6.14 28.52 15.71
CA GLN A 16 5.55 27.79 14.56
C GLN A 16 4.37 26.95 15.07
N PRO A 17 3.11 27.40 14.92
CA PRO A 17 1.96 26.66 15.38
C PRO A 17 1.69 25.48 14.45
N LEU A 18 2.31 24.32 14.73
CA LEU A 18 1.83 23.07 14.15
C LEU A 18 0.51 22.69 14.83
N HIS A 19 -0.52 22.42 14.03
CA HIS A 19 -1.83 22.02 14.53
C HIS A 19 -1.69 20.76 15.40
N GLU A 20 -2.28 20.77 16.60
CA GLU A 20 -2.00 19.76 17.62
C GLU A 20 -2.38 18.34 17.16
N ASP A 21 -3.40 18.23 16.31
CA ASP A 21 -3.87 16.94 15.77
C ASP A 21 -3.00 16.39 14.65
N THR A 22 -2.27 17.25 13.92
CA THR A 22 -1.46 16.82 12.76
C THR A 22 0.01 16.63 13.10
N PHE A 23 0.51 17.26 14.17
CA PHE A 23 1.93 17.20 14.53
C PHE A 23 2.46 15.76 14.68
N GLY A 24 1.69 14.89 15.35
CA GLY A 24 2.06 13.49 15.52
C GLY A 24 2.13 12.73 14.20
N GLY A 25 1.27 13.07 13.23
CA GLY A 25 1.31 12.53 11.87
C GLY A 25 2.54 13.01 11.11
N ASN A 26 2.75 14.32 11.07
CA ASN A 26 3.90 14.95 10.39
C ASN A 26 5.24 14.43 10.90
N LEU A 27 5.38 14.26 12.22
CA LEU A 27 6.59 13.69 12.81
C LEU A 27 6.83 12.25 12.36
N LYS A 28 5.79 11.41 12.32
CA LYS A 28 5.91 10.02 11.85
C LYS A 28 6.30 9.97 10.38
N VAL A 29 5.68 10.79 9.53
CA VAL A 29 6.01 10.87 8.10
C VAL A 29 7.45 11.37 7.90
N GLY A 30 7.90 12.37 8.67
CA GLY A 30 9.29 12.84 8.64
C GLY A 30 10.29 11.75 9.03
N LEU A 31 10.02 10.99 10.10
CA LEU A 31 10.86 9.86 10.49
C LEU A 31 10.87 8.73 9.44
N ALA A 32 9.72 8.46 8.84
CA ALA A 32 9.59 7.50 7.75
C ALA A 32 10.42 7.89 6.52
N GLN A 33 10.41 9.17 6.14
CA GLN A 33 11.26 9.70 5.06
C GLN A 33 12.74 9.46 5.35
N VAL A 34 13.20 9.77 6.57
CA VAL A 34 14.59 9.54 6.98
C VAL A 34 14.96 8.06 6.93
N ALA A 35 14.10 7.18 7.47
CA ALA A 35 14.33 5.74 7.41
C ALA A 35 14.38 5.22 5.96
N ALA A 36 13.47 5.66 5.10
CA ALA A 36 13.45 5.29 3.69
C ALA A 36 14.74 5.74 2.97
N MET A 37 15.20 6.97 3.21
CA MET A 37 16.46 7.47 2.66
C MET A 37 17.66 6.67 3.15
N GLU A 38 17.72 6.32 4.44
CA GLU A 38 18.86 5.59 5.01
C GLU A 38 18.96 4.17 4.44
N ILE A 39 17.83 3.46 4.34
CA ILE A 39 17.79 2.14 3.71
C ILE A 39 18.18 2.25 2.23
N SER A 40 17.64 3.23 1.52
CA SER A 40 17.95 3.44 0.09
C SER A 40 19.42 3.73 -0.16
N LYS A 41 20.07 4.55 0.70
CA LYS A 41 21.51 4.83 0.61
C LYS A 41 22.36 3.58 0.80
N GLY A 42 21.95 2.69 1.70
CA GLY A 42 22.65 1.44 1.97
C GLY A 42 22.28 0.29 1.01
N ASN A 43 21.23 0.43 0.22
CA ASN A 43 20.87 -0.49 -0.86
C ASN A 43 21.76 -0.18 -2.10
N HIS A 44 22.96 -0.76 -2.12
CA HIS A 44 23.70 -0.92 -3.38
C HIS A 44 23.10 -2.11 -4.18
N ARG A 45 23.90 -2.84 -4.96
CA ARG A 45 23.41 -3.97 -5.77
C ARG A 45 22.90 -5.16 -4.93
N ASP A 46 23.38 -5.34 -3.70
CA ASP A 46 23.11 -6.56 -2.92
C ASP A 46 22.02 -6.41 -1.84
N ASN A 47 21.23 -5.32 -1.85
CA ASN A 47 20.13 -5.11 -0.92
C ASN A 47 20.52 -5.26 0.58
N LYS A 48 21.78 -4.95 0.92
CA LYS A 48 22.37 -5.25 2.23
C LYS A 48 21.69 -4.50 3.38
N ALA A 49 21.32 -3.25 3.16
CA ALA A 49 20.65 -2.46 4.20
C ALA A 49 19.24 -3.00 4.47
N VAL A 50 18.44 -3.24 3.43
CA VAL A 50 17.09 -3.79 3.63
C VAL A 50 17.13 -5.16 4.31
N ILE A 51 18.05 -6.06 3.96
CA ILE A 51 18.19 -7.37 4.63
C ILE A 51 18.56 -7.20 6.11
N ARG A 52 19.40 -6.21 6.43
CA ARG A 52 19.78 -5.91 7.82
C ARG A 52 18.63 -5.37 8.65
N TYR A 53 17.84 -4.45 8.09
CA TYR A 53 16.77 -3.78 8.83
C TYR A 53 15.44 -4.54 8.80
N LEU A 54 15.19 -5.32 7.75
CA LEU A 54 13.98 -6.12 7.51
C LEU A 54 14.36 -7.59 7.20
N PRO A 55 14.98 -8.32 8.14
CA PRO A 55 15.45 -9.69 7.90
C PRO A 55 14.31 -10.67 7.58
N TRP A 56 13.06 -10.34 7.96
CA TRP A 56 11.87 -11.13 7.69
C TRP A 56 11.31 -10.93 6.27
N LEU A 57 11.76 -9.91 5.52
CA LEU A 57 11.14 -9.51 4.24
C LEU A 57 11.11 -10.65 3.22
N TYR A 58 12.21 -11.40 3.11
CA TYR A 58 12.35 -12.53 2.17
C TYR A 58 11.96 -13.88 2.78
N HIS A 59 11.40 -13.89 3.99
CA HIS A 59 11.04 -15.09 4.74
C HIS A 59 9.59 -15.01 5.26
N PRO A 60 8.59 -14.90 4.35
CA PRO A 60 7.19 -14.92 4.75
C PRO A 60 6.83 -16.25 5.43
N PRO A 61 5.85 -16.27 6.37
CA PRO A 61 5.38 -17.50 6.98
C PRO A 61 4.88 -18.50 5.93
N SER A 62 5.34 -19.75 6.04
CA SER A 62 4.90 -20.82 5.13
C SER A 62 3.43 -21.16 5.33
N ALA A 63 2.73 -21.60 4.28
CA ALA A 63 1.31 -21.94 4.34
C ALA A 63 0.95 -22.97 5.43
N MET A 64 1.88 -23.90 5.73
CA MET A 64 1.68 -24.91 6.78
C MET A 64 1.77 -24.36 8.21
N GLN A 65 2.22 -23.12 8.41
CA GLN A 65 2.50 -22.53 9.73
C GLN A 65 1.52 -21.40 10.10
N GLN A 66 0.36 -21.30 9.43
CA GLN A 66 -0.56 -20.18 9.64
C GLN A 66 -1.32 -20.31 10.97
N GLY A 67 -1.02 -19.43 11.93
CA GLY A 67 -1.71 -19.31 13.21
C GLY A 67 -1.88 -17.86 13.66
N PRO A 68 -2.47 -17.63 14.86
CA PRO A 68 -2.67 -16.30 15.42
C PRO A 68 -1.39 -15.47 15.53
N LYS A 69 -0.25 -16.14 15.79
CA LYS A 69 1.06 -15.50 15.92
C LYS A 69 1.55 -14.97 14.57
N GLU A 70 1.54 -15.80 13.55
CA GLU A 70 2.01 -15.46 12.21
C GLU A 70 1.13 -14.39 11.57
N PHE A 71 -0.19 -14.43 11.86
CA PHE A 71 -1.13 -13.38 11.47
C PHE A 71 -0.71 -12.02 12.03
N ILE A 72 -0.50 -11.91 13.35
CA ILE A 72 -0.19 -10.62 13.97
C ILE A 72 1.22 -10.12 13.62
N GLU A 73 2.17 -11.04 13.40
CA GLU A 73 3.50 -10.72 12.86
C GLU A 73 3.38 -10.12 11.45
N CYS A 74 2.60 -10.74 10.55
CA CYS A 74 2.35 -10.19 9.22
C CYS A 74 1.68 -8.82 9.26
N VAL A 75 0.68 -8.61 10.14
CA VAL A 75 0.07 -7.28 10.33
C VAL A 75 1.13 -6.25 10.78
N SER A 76 2.03 -6.63 11.68
CA SER A 76 3.14 -5.77 12.11
C SER A 76 4.09 -5.44 10.95
N HIS A 77 4.47 -6.44 10.17
CA HIS A 77 5.34 -6.31 9.00
C HIS A 77 4.74 -5.36 7.96
N ILE A 78 3.48 -5.59 7.57
CA ILE A 78 2.77 -4.75 6.59
C ILE A 78 2.71 -3.30 7.07
N ARG A 79 2.41 -3.06 8.35
CA ARG A 79 2.41 -1.69 8.91
C ARG A 79 3.79 -1.03 8.84
N GLN A 80 4.86 -1.78 9.11
CA GLN A 80 6.23 -1.25 9.00
C GLN A 80 6.57 -0.88 7.55
N LEU A 81 6.22 -1.74 6.59
CA LEU A 81 6.42 -1.44 5.17
C LEU A 81 5.56 -0.26 4.70
N SER A 82 4.31 -0.14 5.17
CA SER A 82 3.45 1.02 4.86
C SER A 82 4.12 2.32 5.26
N TRP A 83 4.71 2.40 6.46
CA TRP A 83 5.45 3.60 6.86
C TRP A 83 6.68 3.84 5.98
N LEU A 84 7.45 2.81 5.64
CA LEU A 84 8.60 2.97 4.74
C LEU A 84 8.22 3.45 3.34
N LEU A 85 7.15 2.88 2.75
CA LEU A 85 6.64 3.31 1.45
C LEU A 85 6.07 4.72 1.51
N LEU A 86 5.29 5.06 2.54
CA LEU A 86 4.78 6.40 2.74
C LEU A 86 5.93 7.41 2.82
N GLY A 87 6.98 7.13 3.61
CA GLY A 87 8.17 7.95 3.67
C GLY A 87 8.87 8.10 2.31
N SER A 88 9.01 7.03 1.56
CA SER A 88 9.62 7.07 0.23
C SER A 88 8.83 7.91 -0.79
N LEU A 89 7.52 7.69 -0.85
CA LEU A 89 6.61 8.40 -1.73
C LEU A 89 6.51 9.88 -1.36
N THR A 90 6.40 10.21 -0.06
CA THR A 90 6.39 11.60 0.40
C THR A 90 7.69 12.32 0.04
N HIS A 91 8.85 11.69 0.26
CA HIS A 91 10.13 12.29 -0.10
C HIS A 91 10.19 12.59 -1.60
N THR A 92 9.75 11.65 -2.43
CA THR A 92 9.80 11.82 -3.89
C THR A 92 8.84 12.90 -4.39
N ALA A 93 7.65 12.98 -3.78
CA ALA A 93 6.68 14.05 -4.06
C ALA A 93 7.23 15.44 -3.68
N LEU A 94 7.89 15.56 -2.52
CA LEU A 94 8.50 16.84 -2.07
C LEU A 94 9.69 17.26 -2.92
N GLN A 95 10.49 16.29 -3.38
CA GLN A 95 11.65 16.54 -4.25
C GLN A 95 11.26 16.75 -5.72
N GLN A 96 9.95 16.81 -6.04
CA GLN A 96 9.41 16.98 -7.39
C GLN A 96 10.03 16.01 -8.41
N GLY A 97 10.25 14.76 -7.99
CA GLY A 97 10.83 13.71 -8.82
C GLY A 97 12.34 13.78 -9.03
N SER A 98 13.05 14.79 -8.52
CA SER A 98 14.51 14.93 -8.73
C SER A 98 15.34 13.80 -8.09
N SER A 99 14.80 13.12 -7.07
CA SER A 99 15.42 11.97 -6.42
C SER A 99 14.35 11.03 -5.89
N CYS A 100 14.35 9.80 -6.38
CA CYS A 100 13.51 8.71 -5.89
C CYS A 100 14.32 7.85 -4.92
N CYS A 101 13.84 7.68 -3.69
CA CYS A 101 14.44 6.76 -2.73
C CYS A 101 13.70 5.42 -2.77
N MET A 102 14.42 4.32 -3.02
CA MET A 102 13.84 2.99 -3.15
C MET A 102 14.27 2.08 -1.98
N PRO A 103 13.61 2.20 -0.81
CA PRO A 103 14.01 1.42 0.38
C PRO A 103 13.67 -0.06 0.26
N ILE A 104 12.62 -0.41 -0.48
CA ILE A 104 12.15 -1.79 -0.64
C ILE A 104 12.43 -2.22 -2.08
N PRO A 105 13.30 -3.22 -2.30
CA PRO A 105 13.54 -3.76 -3.63
C PRO A 105 12.25 -4.29 -4.28
N LEU A 106 12.07 -4.03 -5.57
CA LEU A 106 10.86 -4.43 -6.30
C LEU A 106 10.70 -5.96 -6.36
N ASP A 107 11.81 -6.70 -6.45
CA ASP A 107 11.84 -8.17 -6.43
C ASP A 107 11.31 -8.77 -5.11
N ALA A 108 11.27 -7.99 -4.01
CA ALA A 108 10.62 -8.40 -2.77
C ALA A 108 9.08 -8.48 -2.86
N GLY A 109 8.48 -7.97 -3.94
CA GLY A 109 7.01 -7.89 -4.10
C GLY A 109 6.29 -9.23 -3.96
N SER A 110 6.91 -10.32 -4.42
CA SER A 110 6.35 -11.68 -4.27
C SER A 110 6.25 -12.12 -2.80
N HIS A 111 7.28 -11.88 -2.00
CA HIS A 111 7.30 -12.20 -0.57
C HIS A 111 6.38 -11.29 0.24
N ILE A 112 6.26 -10.02 -0.16
CA ILE A 112 5.32 -9.09 0.46
C ILE A 112 3.88 -9.54 0.19
N ALA A 113 3.57 -9.98 -1.03
CA ALA A 113 2.27 -10.56 -1.34
C ALA A 113 1.95 -11.76 -0.43
N ASP A 114 2.93 -12.62 -0.16
CA ASP A 114 2.74 -13.77 0.74
C ASP A 114 2.37 -13.33 2.18
N HIS A 115 2.97 -12.24 2.70
CA HIS A 115 2.58 -11.66 4.00
C HIS A 115 1.13 -11.15 3.99
N LEU A 116 0.72 -10.45 2.93
CA LEU A 116 -0.66 -10.00 2.78
C LEU A 116 -1.64 -11.17 2.70
N ILE A 117 -1.28 -12.23 1.98
CA ILE A 117 -2.12 -13.42 1.84
C ILE A 117 -2.36 -14.05 3.21
N VAL A 118 -1.35 -14.16 4.08
CA VAL A 118 -1.53 -14.64 5.47
C VAL A 118 -2.54 -13.79 6.25
N ILE A 119 -2.51 -12.47 6.08
CA ILE A 119 -3.50 -11.58 6.71
C ILE A 119 -4.89 -11.82 6.12
N LEU A 120 -5.01 -11.87 4.80
CA LEU A 120 -6.30 -12.02 4.12
C LEU A 120 -6.98 -13.33 4.51
N ILE A 121 -6.28 -14.46 4.41
CA ILE A 121 -6.87 -15.77 4.70
C ILE A 121 -7.12 -16.00 6.19
N GLY A 122 -6.32 -15.42 7.09
CA GLY A 122 -6.50 -15.56 8.53
C GLY A 122 -7.48 -14.56 9.14
N PHE A 123 -7.93 -13.55 8.38
CA PHE A 123 -8.85 -12.53 8.87
C PHE A 123 -10.19 -13.08 9.40
N PRO A 124 -10.88 -14.04 8.74
CA PRO A 124 -12.15 -14.56 9.24
C PRO A 124 -12.05 -15.08 10.68
N GLU A 125 -10.96 -15.77 11.00
CA GLU A 125 -10.73 -16.39 12.30
C GLU A 125 -10.17 -15.40 13.32
N GLN A 126 -9.23 -14.53 12.92
CA GLN A 126 -8.43 -13.72 13.85
C GLN A 126 -9.00 -12.33 14.14
N SER A 127 -9.91 -11.81 13.30
CA SER A 127 -10.41 -10.42 13.35
C SER A 127 -11.05 -10.00 14.70
N LYS A 128 -11.57 -10.96 15.48
CA LYS A 128 -12.30 -10.70 16.74
C LYS A 128 -11.39 -10.58 17.97
N THR A 129 -10.10 -10.86 17.85
CA THR A 129 -9.18 -10.96 18.98
C THR A 129 -8.83 -9.59 19.58
N SER A 130 -8.65 -8.57 18.75
CA SER A 130 -8.40 -7.20 19.21
C SER A 130 -8.69 -6.16 18.13
N VAL A 131 -8.71 -4.88 18.49
CA VAL A 131 -8.88 -3.76 17.53
C VAL A 131 -7.81 -3.82 16.43
N LEU A 132 -6.56 -4.18 16.76
CA LEU A 132 -5.50 -4.32 15.75
C LEU A 132 -5.82 -5.43 14.74
N HIS A 133 -6.40 -6.54 15.19
CA HIS A 133 -6.84 -7.62 14.30
C HIS A 133 -8.04 -7.18 13.46
N MET A 134 -9.00 -6.46 14.04
CA MET A 134 -10.15 -5.90 13.33
C MET A 134 -9.72 -4.93 12.22
N CYS A 135 -8.68 -4.13 12.45
CA CYS A 135 -8.14 -3.16 11.47
C CYS A 135 -7.09 -3.76 10.51
N SER A 136 -6.86 -5.07 10.53
CA SER A 136 -5.81 -5.70 9.71
C SER A 136 -6.08 -5.57 8.21
N LEU A 137 -7.34 -5.72 7.76
CA LEU A 137 -7.71 -5.48 6.35
C LEU A 137 -7.44 -4.04 5.93
N PHE A 138 -7.76 -3.05 6.79
CA PHE A 138 -7.42 -1.66 6.51
C PHE A 138 -5.92 -1.48 6.25
N HIS A 139 -5.06 -2.09 7.06
CA HIS A 139 -3.61 -2.03 6.85
C HIS A 139 -3.15 -2.78 5.59
N ALA A 140 -3.74 -3.94 5.29
CA ALA A 140 -3.48 -4.70 4.07
C ALA A 140 -3.81 -3.88 2.81
N PHE A 141 -5.01 -3.31 2.73
CA PHE A 141 -5.45 -2.52 1.58
C PHE A 141 -4.69 -1.19 1.45
N MET A 142 -4.42 -0.50 2.56
CA MET A 142 -3.56 0.70 2.56
C MET A 142 -2.17 0.38 2.02
N PHE A 143 -1.56 -0.72 2.47
CA PHE A 143 -0.27 -1.12 1.93
C PHE A 143 -0.35 -1.43 0.44
N ALA A 144 -1.37 -2.16 -0.03
CA ALA A 144 -1.52 -2.49 -1.43
C ALA A 144 -1.64 -1.23 -2.33
N GLN A 145 -2.31 -0.18 -1.86
CA GLN A 145 -2.33 1.14 -2.51
C GLN A 145 -0.91 1.72 -2.61
N LEU A 146 -0.21 1.81 -1.47
CA LEU A 146 1.15 2.35 -1.40
C LEU A 146 2.12 1.59 -2.31
N TRP A 147 2.07 0.26 -2.29
CA TRP A 147 2.90 -0.59 -3.13
C TRP A 147 2.65 -0.36 -4.62
N THR A 148 1.38 -0.19 -5.01
CA THR A 148 1.01 0.08 -6.40
C THR A 148 1.62 1.39 -6.87
N VAL A 149 1.42 2.48 -6.11
CA VAL A 149 1.99 3.80 -6.44
C VAL A 149 3.52 3.77 -6.41
N TYR A 150 4.11 3.01 -5.48
CA TYR A 150 5.56 2.82 -5.38
C TYR A 150 6.16 2.14 -6.61
N CYS A 151 5.51 1.09 -7.14
CA CYS A 151 5.91 0.44 -8.39
C CYS A 151 5.81 1.40 -9.58
N GLU A 152 4.74 2.19 -9.66
CA GLU A 152 4.56 3.17 -10.74
C GLU A 152 5.59 4.30 -10.67
N GLN A 153 5.93 4.76 -9.48
CA GLN A 153 6.96 5.77 -9.29
C GLN A 153 8.35 5.26 -9.69
N ALA A 154 8.65 3.99 -9.42
CA ALA A 154 9.88 3.36 -9.89
C ALA A 154 9.98 3.34 -11.43
N SER A 155 8.84 3.23 -12.12
CA SER A 155 8.79 3.29 -13.59
C SER A 155 9.00 4.70 -14.16
N THR A 156 8.84 5.76 -13.37
CA THR A 156 8.98 7.16 -13.80
C THR A 156 10.23 7.86 -13.25
N ALA A 157 10.96 7.23 -12.33
CA ALA A 157 12.11 7.84 -11.68
C ALA A 157 13.19 8.29 -12.68
N PRO A 158 13.66 9.56 -12.65
CA PRO A 158 14.71 10.03 -13.54
C PRO A 158 16.05 9.39 -13.20
N SER A 159 16.70 8.83 -14.22
CA SER A 159 17.99 8.16 -14.10
C SER A 159 19.12 9.15 -13.77
N SER A 160 20.04 8.74 -12.89
CA SER A 160 21.39 9.32 -12.85
C SER A 160 22.16 8.94 -14.12
N GLN A 161 21.97 9.73 -15.18
CA GLN A 161 22.77 9.95 -16.40
C GLN A 161 23.53 8.83 -17.17
N ASN A 162 23.52 7.53 -16.82
CA ASN A 162 24.43 6.58 -17.51
C ASN A 162 23.89 5.17 -17.88
N GLN A 163 22.58 4.93 -17.99
CA GLN A 163 22.06 3.62 -18.47
C GLN A 163 20.84 3.77 -19.40
N ASN A 164 21.07 3.97 -20.70
CA ASN A 164 19.98 4.12 -21.69
C ASN A 164 19.36 2.79 -22.13
N GLN A 165 20.08 1.65 -22.12
CA GLN A 165 19.54 0.37 -22.60
C GLN A 165 18.71 -0.39 -21.55
N ASN A 166 19.10 -0.35 -20.27
CA ASN A 166 18.35 -1.02 -19.19
C ASN A 166 17.06 -0.28 -18.79
N GLN A 167 16.82 0.94 -19.28
CA GLN A 167 15.73 1.81 -18.83
C GLN A 167 14.35 1.28 -19.23
N SER A 168 14.13 0.94 -20.51
CA SER A 168 12.84 0.42 -20.98
C SER A 168 12.49 -0.90 -20.29
N GLU A 169 13.49 -1.73 -20.01
CA GLU A 169 13.32 -3.00 -19.31
C GLU A 169 12.98 -2.79 -17.83
N LEU A 170 13.68 -1.88 -17.14
CA LEU A 170 13.41 -1.55 -15.73
C LEU A 170 12.03 -0.90 -15.54
N CYS A 171 11.66 0.07 -16.39
CA CYS A 171 10.35 0.72 -16.33
C CYS A 171 9.21 -0.27 -16.56
N SER A 172 9.36 -1.15 -17.56
CA SER A 172 8.39 -2.22 -17.83
C SER A 172 8.36 -3.26 -16.70
N GLY A 173 9.53 -3.56 -16.12
CA GLY A 173 9.69 -4.48 -15.00
C GLY A 173 8.95 -4.01 -13.76
N ALA A 174 9.00 -2.73 -13.41
CA ALA A 174 8.31 -2.20 -12.24
C ALA A 174 6.78 -2.33 -12.33
N LEU A 175 6.20 -2.03 -13.50
CA LEU A 175 4.77 -2.23 -13.74
C LEU A 175 4.40 -3.72 -13.71
N LEU A 176 5.24 -4.58 -14.28
CA LEU A 176 5.05 -6.03 -14.25
C LEU A 176 5.06 -6.55 -12.81
N THR A 177 6.03 -6.15 -11.98
CA THR A 177 6.09 -6.50 -10.56
C THR A 177 4.81 -6.11 -9.81
N GLY A 178 4.29 -4.90 -10.08
CA GLY A 178 3.03 -4.47 -9.49
C GLY A 178 1.84 -5.34 -9.92
N LEU A 179 1.79 -5.77 -11.19
CA LEU A 179 0.76 -6.69 -11.69
C LEU A 179 0.91 -8.11 -11.12
N GLU A 180 2.14 -8.61 -11.00
CA GLU A 180 2.45 -9.90 -10.39
C GLU A 180 2.02 -9.94 -8.92
N PHE A 181 2.28 -8.86 -8.17
CA PHE A 181 1.78 -8.69 -6.82
C PHE A 181 0.25 -8.86 -6.76
N TRP A 182 -0.49 -8.15 -7.62
CA TRP A 182 -1.95 -8.25 -7.65
C TRP A 182 -2.46 -9.60 -8.13
N SER A 183 -1.74 -10.28 -9.02
CA SER A 183 -2.09 -11.65 -9.47
C SER A 183 -2.07 -12.66 -8.32
N ARG A 184 -1.21 -12.44 -7.32
CA ARG A 184 -1.11 -13.28 -6.11
C ARG A 184 -2.15 -12.90 -5.05
N VAL A 185 -2.38 -11.61 -4.85
CA VAL A 185 -3.25 -11.09 -3.78
C VAL A 185 -4.74 -11.21 -4.13
N THR A 186 -5.10 -11.01 -5.40
CA THR A 186 -6.51 -11.02 -5.86
C THR A 186 -7.26 -12.31 -5.52
N PRO A 187 -6.70 -13.53 -5.72
CA PRO A 187 -7.37 -14.76 -5.31
C PRO A 187 -7.77 -14.81 -3.84
N SER A 188 -6.95 -14.28 -2.93
CA SER A 188 -7.25 -14.26 -1.49
C SER A 188 -8.33 -13.24 -1.14
N ILE A 189 -8.40 -12.11 -1.85
CA ILE A 189 -9.52 -11.15 -1.75
C ILE A 189 -10.82 -11.83 -2.20
N LEU A 190 -10.79 -12.54 -3.32
CA LEU A 190 -11.94 -13.30 -3.82
C LEU A 190 -12.42 -14.37 -2.85
N GLN A 191 -11.49 -15.11 -2.24
CA GLN A 191 -11.80 -16.12 -1.24
C GLN A 191 -12.48 -15.49 -0.01
N LEU A 192 -12.02 -14.31 0.44
CA LEU A 192 -12.67 -13.57 1.52
C LEU A 192 -14.10 -13.14 1.17
N MET A 193 -14.32 -12.68 -0.06
CA MET A 193 -15.65 -12.34 -0.55
C MET A 193 -16.57 -13.58 -0.64
N ALA A 194 -16.02 -14.78 -0.80
CA ALA A 194 -16.82 -16.00 -0.82
C ALA A 194 -17.18 -16.54 0.58
N HIS A 195 -16.65 -15.95 1.67
CA HIS A 195 -16.77 -16.54 3.00
C HIS A 195 -18.17 -16.40 3.63
N ASN A 196 -18.65 -15.17 3.83
CA ASN A 196 -20.03 -14.90 4.26
C ASN A 196 -20.44 -13.46 3.88
N ARG A 197 -21.74 -13.17 3.94
CA ARG A 197 -22.30 -11.86 3.55
C ARG A 197 -21.65 -10.67 4.24
N VAL A 198 -21.37 -10.76 5.54
CA VAL A 198 -20.73 -9.65 6.29
C VAL A 198 -19.32 -9.39 5.77
N MET A 199 -18.59 -10.44 5.41
CA MET A 199 -17.26 -10.32 4.82
C MET A 199 -17.31 -9.76 3.40
N VAL A 200 -18.31 -10.14 2.59
CA VAL A 200 -18.55 -9.54 1.27
C VAL A 200 -18.68 -8.03 1.41
N GLU A 201 -19.59 -7.56 2.26
CA GLU A 201 -19.86 -6.13 2.44
C GLU A 201 -18.61 -5.38 2.92
N MET A 202 -17.89 -5.92 3.91
CA MET A 202 -16.66 -5.32 4.44
C MET A 202 -15.54 -5.25 3.40
N VAL A 203 -15.29 -6.34 2.68
CA VAL A 203 -14.21 -6.40 1.68
C VAL A 203 -14.56 -5.54 0.47
N CYS A 204 -15.83 -5.50 0.04
CA CYS A 204 -16.30 -4.58 -0.99
C CYS A 204 -15.99 -3.12 -0.65
N LEU A 205 -16.24 -2.68 0.59
CA LEU A 205 -15.90 -1.31 1.02
C LEU A 205 -14.40 -1.03 0.88
N HIS A 206 -13.55 -1.96 1.35
CA HIS A 206 -12.09 -1.82 1.19
C HIS A 206 -11.64 -1.78 -0.27
N VAL A 207 -12.22 -2.63 -1.13
CA VAL A 207 -11.92 -2.67 -2.56
C VAL A 207 -12.37 -1.37 -3.24
N ILE A 208 -13.55 -0.83 -2.92
CA ILE A 208 -14.03 0.44 -3.48
C ILE A 208 -13.08 1.57 -3.08
N SER A 209 -12.73 1.70 -1.80
CA SER A 209 -11.80 2.73 -1.34
C SER A 209 -10.41 2.59 -1.96
N LEU A 210 -9.94 1.37 -2.20
CA LEU A 210 -8.72 1.09 -2.97
C LEU A 210 -8.83 1.61 -4.40
N MET A 211 -9.92 1.30 -5.10
CA MET A 211 -10.13 1.73 -6.48
C MET A 211 -10.21 3.25 -6.60
N GLU A 212 -10.92 3.91 -5.68
CA GLU A 212 -11.02 5.38 -5.63
C GLU A 212 -9.65 6.02 -5.44
N ALA A 213 -8.86 5.54 -4.48
CA ALA A 213 -7.51 6.05 -4.23
C ALA A 213 -6.56 5.85 -5.43
N LEU A 214 -6.59 4.68 -6.06
CA LEU A 214 -5.76 4.41 -7.25
C LEU A 214 -6.22 5.21 -8.47
N GLN A 215 -7.53 5.41 -8.61
CA GLN A 215 -8.09 6.27 -9.65
C GLN A 215 -7.64 7.72 -9.46
N GLU A 216 -7.68 8.24 -8.24
CA GLU A 216 -7.21 9.59 -7.91
C GLU A 216 -5.71 9.76 -8.21
N CYS A 217 -4.92 8.71 -8.01
CA CYS A 217 -3.50 8.69 -8.38
C CYS A 217 -3.24 8.51 -9.88
N ASN A 218 -4.27 8.38 -10.73
CA ASN A 218 -4.14 8.03 -12.15
C ASN A 218 -3.32 6.74 -12.39
N SER A 219 -3.52 5.74 -11.54
CA SER A 219 -2.73 4.51 -11.56
C SER A 219 -2.89 3.75 -12.89
N THR A 220 -1.75 3.48 -13.54
CA THR A 220 -1.67 2.67 -14.77
C THR A 220 -1.90 1.19 -14.49
N ILE A 221 -1.41 0.69 -13.36
CA ILE A 221 -1.63 -0.67 -12.90
C ILE A 221 -3.13 -0.88 -12.65
N PHE A 222 -3.80 0.07 -11.99
CA PHE A 222 -5.23 0.01 -11.75
C PHE A 222 -6.02 -0.14 -13.05
N VAL A 223 -5.73 0.68 -14.08
CA VAL A 223 -6.40 0.56 -15.38
C VAL A 223 -6.30 -0.85 -15.97
N LYS A 224 -5.17 -1.54 -15.77
CA LYS A 224 -4.96 -2.92 -16.22
C LYS A 224 -5.71 -3.95 -15.36
N LEU A 225 -6.03 -3.64 -14.10
CA LEU A 225 -6.78 -4.50 -13.18
C LEU A 225 -8.30 -4.36 -13.31
N ILE A 226 -8.80 -3.21 -13.78
CA ILE A 226 -10.24 -2.94 -13.93
C ILE A 226 -10.99 -4.08 -14.64
N PRO A 227 -10.53 -4.63 -15.78
CA PRO A 227 -11.27 -5.70 -16.47
C PRO A 227 -11.50 -6.95 -15.62
N MET A 228 -10.59 -7.24 -14.69
CA MET A 228 -10.70 -8.38 -13.77
C MET A 228 -11.57 -8.05 -12.56
N TRP A 229 -11.43 -6.86 -11.97
CA TRP A 229 -12.13 -6.48 -10.74
C TRP A 229 -13.57 -6.03 -10.94
N LEU A 230 -13.87 -5.37 -12.05
CA LEU A 230 -15.20 -4.82 -12.25
C LEU A 230 -16.30 -5.91 -12.28
N PRO A 231 -16.16 -7.02 -13.03
CA PRO A 231 -17.16 -8.09 -13.00
C PRO A 231 -17.31 -8.73 -11.61
N MET A 232 -16.21 -8.91 -10.90
CA MET A 232 -16.17 -9.44 -9.54
C MET A 232 -16.96 -8.57 -8.56
N ILE A 233 -16.75 -7.26 -8.60
CA ILE A 233 -17.45 -6.33 -7.71
C ILE A 233 -18.93 -6.28 -8.09
N GLN A 234 -19.26 -6.22 -9.37
CA GLN A 234 -20.64 -6.20 -9.83
C GLN A 234 -21.40 -7.47 -9.47
N SER A 235 -20.80 -8.66 -9.60
CA SER A 235 -21.46 -9.91 -9.23
C SER A 235 -21.75 -9.99 -7.73
N ASN A 236 -20.78 -9.59 -6.88
CA ASN A 236 -20.93 -9.64 -5.43
C ASN A 236 -21.84 -8.52 -4.90
N LEU A 237 -21.80 -7.34 -5.52
CA LEU A 237 -22.72 -6.26 -5.19
C LEU A 237 -24.13 -6.63 -5.62
N ASN A 238 -24.38 -7.09 -6.84
CA ASN A 238 -25.73 -7.48 -7.27
C ASN A 238 -26.36 -8.55 -6.36
N VAL A 239 -25.56 -9.52 -5.90
CA VAL A 239 -26.01 -10.52 -4.91
C VAL A 239 -26.31 -9.90 -3.54
N SER A 240 -25.62 -8.82 -3.17
CA SER A 240 -25.84 -8.09 -1.90
C SER A 240 -26.95 -7.03 -2.00
N VAL A 241 -27.28 -6.58 -3.23
CA VAL A 241 -28.02 -5.35 -3.56
C VAL A 241 -29.46 -5.59 -4.01
N ASP A 242 -30.04 -6.78 -3.80
CA ASP A 242 -31.50 -6.91 -3.98
C ASP A 242 -32.32 -5.88 -3.15
N HIS A 243 -31.70 -5.05 -2.28
CA HIS A 243 -32.31 -3.81 -1.75
C HIS A 243 -31.52 -2.46 -1.76
N SER A 244 -30.42 -2.20 -2.52
CA SER A 244 -29.88 -0.80 -2.60
C SER A 244 -28.94 -0.41 -3.77
N ALA A 245 -29.22 0.70 -4.46
CA ALA A 245 -28.66 1.25 -5.73
C ALA A 245 -27.11 1.42 -5.93
N ALA A 246 -26.23 0.65 -5.30
CA ALA A 246 -24.77 0.77 -5.40
C ALA A 246 -24.12 0.49 -6.79
N PRO A 247 -24.59 -0.46 -7.64
CA PRO A 247 -23.93 -0.80 -8.91
C PRO A 247 -23.92 0.35 -9.92
N ALA A 248 -24.99 1.15 -9.94
CA ALA A 248 -25.12 2.30 -10.85
C ALA A 248 -24.14 3.43 -10.48
N LEU A 249 -23.85 3.63 -9.19
CA LEU A 249 -22.90 4.63 -8.73
C LEU A 249 -21.48 4.29 -9.16
N LEU A 250 -21.03 3.05 -8.96
CA LEU A 250 -19.71 2.57 -9.38
C LEU A 250 -19.52 2.70 -10.90
N HIS A 251 -20.51 2.27 -11.69
CA HIS A 251 -20.43 2.38 -13.16
C HIS A 251 -20.38 3.85 -13.60
N SER A 252 -21.19 4.73 -12.98
CA SER A 252 -21.18 6.16 -13.29
C SER A 252 -19.91 6.88 -12.85
N HIS A 253 -19.27 6.47 -11.75
CA HIS A 253 -18.01 7.04 -11.27
C HIS A 253 -16.83 6.66 -12.16
N MET A 254 -16.80 5.40 -12.63
CA MET A 254 -15.73 4.89 -13.49
C MET A 254 -15.78 5.52 -14.90
N LEU A 255 -16.98 5.76 -15.45
CA LEU A 255 -17.15 6.37 -16.77
C LEU A 255 -16.88 7.89 -16.80
N LYS A 256 -17.13 8.60 -15.70
CA LYS A 256 -17.03 10.08 -15.67
C LYS A 256 -15.59 10.62 -15.72
N HIS A 257 -14.58 9.84 -15.33
CA HIS A 257 -13.22 10.35 -15.13
C HIS A 257 -12.12 9.74 -15.98
N HIS A 258 -12.45 8.98 -17.03
CA HIS A 258 -11.50 8.68 -18.12
C HIS A 258 -11.04 9.92 -18.93
N SER A 259 -11.44 11.14 -18.54
CA SER A 259 -11.27 12.35 -19.36
C SER A 259 -10.58 13.53 -18.66
N THR A 260 -9.96 13.40 -17.49
CA THR A 260 -9.29 14.55 -16.82
C THR A 260 -7.98 14.19 -16.13
N PRO A 261 -6.82 14.62 -16.66
CA PRO A 261 -5.55 14.57 -15.93
C PRO A 261 -5.45 15.78 -15.00
N HIS A 262 -5.05 15.55 -13.74
CA HIS A 262 -4.52 16.49 -12.73
C HIS A 262 -5.17 16.29 -11.36
N ALA A 263 -4.51 15.52 -10.50
CA ALA A 263 -4.59 15.71 -9.05
C ALA A 263 -3.28 15.19 -8.42
N HIS A 264 -2.54 16.13 -7.83
CA HIS A 264 -1.33 15.88 -7.05
C HIS A 264 -1.69 15.20 -5.72
N LEU A 265 -0.91 14.18 -5.34
CA LEU A 265 -0.95 13.46 -4.05
C LEU A 265 -1.16 14.39 -2.83
N GLN A 266 -2.38 14.40 -2.27
CA GLN A 266 -2.67 15.01 -0.96
C GLN A 266 -3.54 14.13 -0.02
N LEU A 267 -3.64 12.81 -0.24
CA LEU A 267 -4.54 11.95 0.56
C LEU A 267 -3.90 10.74 1.28
N LEU A 268 -2.70 10.91 1.85
CA LEU A 268 -2.12 9.93 2.80
C LEU A 268 -1.55 10.65 4.04
#